data_AF-A0A2E6F500-F1
#
_entry.id   AF-A0A2E6F500-F1
#
_cell.length_a   1.000
_cell.length_b   1.000
_cell.length_c   1.000
_cell.angle_alpha   90.00
_cell.angle_beta   90.00
_cell.angle_gamma   90.00
#
_symmetry.space_group_name_H-M   'P 1'
#
loop_
_entity.id
_entity.type
_entity.pdbx_description
1 polymer ?
#
loop_
_entity_poly.entity_id
_entity_poly.type
_entity_poly.pdbx_seq_one_letter_code
_entity_poly.pdbx_strand_id
1 'polypeptide(L)'
;MGEHQTGWQKWLHDKTGQDVYFWNFVILMIFTAIEVGAVYLSLTYGATVFALVSVGIVKFFGIAAFFMHLWDDERELTYTFAFPFIFVIILFIGIAFTSPGSVMGLPAWCSPEFIGSYSSTAP
;
A
#
# COMPACT_ATOMS: atom_id res chain seq x y z
N MET A 1 -7.19 19.72 24.14
CA MET A 1 -7.92 18.97 23.09
C MET A 1 -7.82 19.82 21.84
N GLY A 2 -6.75 19.59 21.07
CA GLY A 2 -6.07 20.58 20.24
C GLY A 2 -6.78 20.93 18.94
N GLU A 3 -6.72 22.21 18.61
CA GLU A 3 -7.38 22.85 17.47
C GLU A 3 -6.54 22.71 16.19
N HIS A 4 -6.59 21.57 15.50
CA HIS A 4 -5.90 21.41 14.22
C HIS A 4 -6.74 20.78 13.09
N GLN A 5 -8.05 21.01 13.11
CA GLN A 5 -8.89 20.76 11.92
C GLN A 5 -8.64 21.87 10.88
N THR A 6 -7.95 21.53 9.79
CA THR A 6 -7.77 22.38 8.61
C THR A 6 -9.13 22.89 8.11
N GLY A 7 -9.19 24.11 7.57
CA GLY A 7 -10.45 24.76 7.18
C GLY A 7 -11.33 23.96 6.22
N TRP A 8 -10.72 23.09 5.40
CA TRP A 8 -11.44 22.17 4.50
C TRP A 8 -12.20 21.06 5.23
N GLN A 9 -11.65 20.56 6.33
CA GLN A 9 -12.29 19.51 7.15
C GLN A 9 -13.52 20.09 7.86
N LYS A 10 -13.40 21.31 8.37
CA LYS A 10 -14.50 22.06 9.00
C LYS A 10 -15.62 22.36 7.99
N TRP A 11 -15.25 22.78 6.78
CA TRP A 11 -16.20 23.02 5.70
C TRP A 11 -16.95 21.75 5.26
N LEU A 12 -16.25 20.61 5.18
CA LEU A 12 -16.85 19.31 4.87
C LEU A 12 -17.84 18.88 5.96
N HIS A 13 -17.44 18.98 7.22
CA HIS A 13 -18.30 18.65 8.36
C HIS A 13 -19.56 19.54 8.40
N ASP A 14 -19.44 20.86 8.19
CA ASP A 14 -20.58 21.78 8.17
C ASP A 14 -21.54 21.51 7.00
N LYS A 15 -21.03 21.02 5.86
CA LYS A 15 -21.85 20.72 4.67
C LYS A 15 -22.52 19.35 4.71
N THR A 16 -21.82 18.33 5.22
CA THR A 16 -22.28 16.93 5.16
C THR A 16 -22.71 16.39 6.52
N GLY A 17 -22.47 17.12 7.61
CA GLY A 17 -22.81 16.72 8.98
C GLY A 17 -22.04 15.49 9.47
N GLN A 18 -21.01 15.06 8.74
CA GLN A 18 -20.22 13.87 9.05
C GLN A 18 -18.73 14.19 9.03
N ASP A 19 -17.99 13.51 9.89
CA ASP A 19 -16.57 13.73 10.09
C ASP A 19 -15.73 13.26 8.90
N VAL A 20 -14.52 13.82 8.81
CA VAL A 20 -13.49 13.46 7.82
C VAL A 20 -13.20 11.95 7.85
N TYR A 21 -13.25 11.33 9.02
CA TYR A 21 -13.05 9.90 9.20
C TYR A 21 -14.09 9.06 8.46
N PHE A 22 -15.36 9.50 8.47
CA PHE A 22 -16.44 8.82 7.76
C PHE A 22 -16.24 8.89 6.24
N TRP A 23 -15.87 10.06 5.73
CA TRP A 23 -15.60 10.21 4.29
C TRP A 23 -14.39 9.40 3.84
N ASN A 24 -13.32 9.37 4.63
CA ASN A 24 -12.17 8.52 4.33
C ASN A 24 -12.55 7.03 4.33
N PHE A 25 -13.39 6.59 5.28
CA PHE A 25 -13.94 5.22 5.27
C PHE A 25 -14.71 4.91 3.98
N VAL A 26 -15.60 5.80 3.54
CA VAL A 26 -16.37 5.62 2.30
C VAL A 26 -15.44 5.52 1.09
N ILE A 27 -14.43 6.38 0.99
CA ILE A 27 -13.45 6.35 -0.11
C ILE A 27 -12.70 5.01 -0.13
N LEU A 28 -12.25 4.53 1.03
CA LEU A 28 -11.55 3.24 1.16
C LEU A 28 -12.45 2.05 0.77
N MET A 29 -13.74 2.11 1.12
CA MET A 29 -14.73 1.11 0.71
C MET A 29 -14.95 1.11 -0.81
N ILE A 30 -15.03 2.29 -1.44
CA ILE A 30 -15.14 2.41 -2.91
C ILE A 30 -13.90 1.79 -3.58
N PHE A 31 -12.70 2.11 -3.10
CA PHE A 31 -11.47 1.50 -3.62
C PHE A 31 -11.44 -0.03 -3.44
N THR A 32 -12.04 -0.56 -2.38
CA THR A 32 -12.19 -2.00 -2.18
C THR A 32 -13.16 -2.63 -3.18
N ALA A 33 -14.28 -1.97 -3.47
CA ALA A 33 -15.17 -2.41 -4.53
C ALA A 33 -14.48 -2.39 -5.91
N ILE A 34 -13.64 -1.38 -6.18
CA ILE A 34 -12.85 -1.28 -7.41
C ILE A 34 -11.86 -2.44 -7.53
N GLU A 35 -11.15 -2.82 -6.47
CA GLU A 35 -10.22 -3.97 -6.50
C GLU A 35 -10.95 -5.27 -6.83
N VAL A 36 -12.08 -5.53 -6.17
CA VAL A 36 -12.91 -6.71 -6.44
C VAL A 36 -13.41 -6.69 -7.88
N GLY A 37 -13.86 -5.54 -8.37
CA GLY A 37 -14.28 -5.35 -9.76
C GLY A 37 -13.14 -5.57 -10.76
N ALA A 38 -11.95 -5.04 -10.50
CA ALA A 38 -10.78 -5.20 -11.36
C ALA A 38 -10.34 -6.67 -11.48
N VAL A 39 -10.41 -7.43 -10.39
CA VAL A 39 -10.14 -8.88 -10.41
C VAL A 39 -11.23 -9.64 -11.17
N TYR A 40 -12.50 -9.23 -11.04
CA TYR A 40 -13.62 -9.92 -11.68
C TYR A 40 -13.68 -9.69 -13.20
N LEU A 41 -13.25 -8.52 -13.67
CA LEU A 41 -13.31 -8.13 -15.08
C LEU A 41 -12.26 -8.80 -15.99
N SER A 42 -11.47 -9.75 -15.48
CA SER A 42 -10.49 -10.53 -16.26
C SER A 42 -9.58 -9.65 -17.14
N LEU A 43 -9.10 -8.54 -16.58
CA LEU A 43 -8.11 -7.66 -17.20
C LEU A 43 -6.79 -8.40 -17.47
N THR A 44 -6.01 -7.89 -18.42
CA THR A 44 -4.61 -8.35 -18.64
C THR A 44 -3.85 -8.35 -17.32
N TYR A 45 -3.04 -9.37 -17.08
CA TYR A 45 -2.25 -9.54 -15.85
C TYR A 45 -1.55 -8.23 -15.41
N GLY A 46 -0.87 -7.54 -16.33
CA GLY A 46 -0.19 -6.28 -16.03
C GLY A 46 -1.15 -5.16 -15.59
N ALA A 47 -2.34 -5.07 -16.19
CA ALA A 47 -3.34 -4.07 -15.83
C ALA A 47 -3.96 -4.37 -14.46
N THR A 48 -4.25 -5.64 -14.16
CA THR A 48 -4.76 -6.07 -12.85
C THR A 48 -3.74 -5.80 -11.75
N VAL A 49 -2.47 -6.17 -11.95
CA VAL A 49 -1.39 -5.89 -10.99
C VAL A 49 -1.22 -4.40 -10.77
N PHE A 50 -1.20 -3.60 -11.84
CA PHE A 50 -1.09 -2.14 -11.71
C PHE A 50 -2.28 -1.52 -10.94
N ALA A 51 -3.50 -1.98 -11.23
CA ALA A 51 -4.70 -1.52 -10.52
C ALA A 51 -4.66 -1.88 -9.03
N LEU A 52 -4.33 -3.13 -8.69
CA LEU A 52 -4.24 -3.58 -7.30
C LEU A 52 -3.13 -2.88 -6.52
N VAL A 53 -1.95 -2.70 -7.12
CA VAL A 53 -0.82 -2.02 -6.47
C VAL A 53 -1.12 -0.54 -6.26
N SER A 54 -1.63 0.16 -7.28
CA SER A 54 -1.96 1.58 -7.16
C SER A 54 -3.04 1.84 -6.12
N VAL A 55 -4.12 1.05 -6.12
CA VAL A 55 -5.19 1.18 -5.12
C VAL A 55 -4.69 0.82 -3.72
N GLY A 56 -3.85 -0.21 -3.59
CA GLY A 56 -3.20 -0.58 -2.34
C GLY A 56 -2.37 0.56 -1.72
N ILE A 57 -1.62 1.31 -2.54
CA ILE A 57 -0.84 2.46 -2.09
C ILE A 57 -1.76 3.58 -1.57
N VAL A 58 -2.82 3.90 -2.31
CA VAL A 58 -3.78 4.94 -1.91
C VAL A 58 -4.45 4.57 -0.59
N LYS A 59 -4.86 3.31 -0.44
CA LYS A 59 -5.46 2.81 0.80
C LYS A 59 -4.51 2.84 1.97
N PHE A 60 -3.27 2.38 1.77
CA PHE A 60 -2.24 2.42 2.79
C PHE A 60 -2.06 3.84 3.33
N PHE A 61 -1.99 4.84 2.43
CA PHE A 61 -1.91 6.23 2.83
C PHE A 61 -3.17 6.71 3.57
N GLY A 62 -4.37 6.37 3.08
CA GLY A 62 -5.63 6.73 3.74
C GLY A 62 -5.77 6.16 5.15
N ILE A 63 -5.27 4.93 5.39
CA ILE A 63 -5.28 4.30 6.71
C ILE A 63 -4.20 4.92 7.60
N ALA A 64 -2.97 5.06 7.11
CA ALA A 64 -1.88 5.64 7.89
C ALA A 64 -2.18 7.09 8.30
N ALA A 65 -2.59 7.94 7.36
CA ALA A 65 -2.81 9.36 7.64
C ALA A 65 -4.01 9.60 8.60
N PHE A 66 -5.14 8.94 8.35
CA PHE A 66 -6.39 9.27 9.06
C PHE A 66 -6.80 8.27 10.14
N PHE A 67 -6.61 6.96 9.96
CA PHE A 67 -7.02 5.96 10.95
C PHE A 67 -5.96 5.71 12.03
N MET A 68 -4.68 5.89 11.70
CA MET A 68 -3.59 5.85 12.70
C MET A 68 -3.30 7.22 13.32
N HIS A 69 -4.09 8.25 13.00
CA HIS A 69 -3.94 9.62 13.51
C HIS A 69 -2.57 10.28 13.21
N LEU A 70 -1.72 9.65 12.38
CA LEU A 70 -0.37 10.13 12.08
C LEU A 70 -0.33 11.53 11.43
N TRP A 71 -1.44 11.98 10.84
CA TRP A 71 -1.54 13.32 10.27
C TRP A 71 -1.65 14.44 11.33
N ASP A 72 -2.22 14.13 12.50
CA ASP A 72 -2.51 15.10 13.56
C ASP A 72 -1.64 14.86 14.83
N ASP A 73 -1.01 13.68 14.94
CA ASP A 73 -0.06 13.33 16.00
C ASP A 73 1.36 13.88 15.78
N GLU A 74 2.15 13.84 16.85
CA GLU A 74 3.56 14.25 16.86
C GLU A 74 4.41 13.43 15.87
N ARG A 75 5.34 14.11 15.19
CA ARG A 75 6.18 13.51 14.13
C ARG A 75 7.00 12.31 14.60
N GLU A 76 7.28 12.22 15.90
CA GLU A 76 8.00 11.11 16.52
C GLU A 76 7.27 9.77 16.31
N LEU A 77 5.93 9.76 16.40
CA LEU A 77 5.12 8.57 16.18
C LEU A 77 5.18 8.09 14.71
N THR A 78 5.29 9.04 13.78
CA THR A 78 5.48 8.74 12.35
C THR A 78 6.81 8.07 12.07
N TYR A 79 7.89 8.48 12.75
CA TYR A 79 9.19 7.84 12.60
C TYR A 79 9.20 6.40 13.13
N THR A 80 8.55 6.14 14.27
CA THR A 80 8.42 4.77 14.81
C THR A 80 7.58 3.88 13.89
N PHE A 81 6.53 4.42 13.27
CA PHE A 81 5.76 3.70 12.25
C PHE A 81 6.56 3.41 10.98
N ALA A 82 7.40 4.35 10.53
CA ALA A 82 8.22 4.19 9.33
C ALA A 82 9.39 3.22 9.52
N PHE A 83 9.89 3.06 10.76
CA PHE A 83 11.02 2.19 11.09
C PHE A 83 10.92 0.74 10.56
N PRO A 84 9.83 -0.02 10.80
CA PRO A 84 9.69 -1.37 10.26
C PRO A 84 9.74 -1.42 8.72
N PHE A 85 9.19 -0.42 8.03
CA PHE A 85 9.25 -0.37 6.56
C PHE A 85 10.68 -0.14 6.06
N ILE A 86 11.40 0.79 6.70
CA ILE A 86 12.81 1.06 6.39
C ILE A 86 13.64 -0.22 6.62
N PHE A 87 13.40 -0.91 7.73
CA PHE A 87 14.08 -2.17 8.03
C PHE A 87 13.83 -3.25 6.97
N VAL A 88 12.58 -3.43 6.55
CA VAL A 88 12.21 -4.39 5.48
C VAL A 88 12.88 -4.02 4.16
N ILE A 89 12.90 -2.73 3.79
CA ILE A 89 13.58 -2.26 2.57
C ILE A 89 15.07 -2.58 2.62
N ILE A 90 15.72 -2.30 3.75
CA ILE A 90 17.14 -2.62 3.94
C ILE A 90 17.38 -4.13 3.86
N LEU A 91 16.49 -4.95 4.39
CA LEU A 91 16.58 -6.41 4.31
C LEU A 91 16.50 -6.90 2.86
N PHE A 92 15.55 -6.39 2.07
CA PHE A 92 15.45 -6.72 0.64
C PHE A 92 16.68 -6.29 -0.15
N ILE A 93 17.19 -5.08 0.12
CA ILE A 93 18.44 -4.58 -0.46
C ILE A 93 19.62 -5.51 -0.09
N GLY A 94 19.72 -5.90 1.17
CA GLY A 94 20.75 -6.82 1.65
C GLY A 94 20.73 -8.16 0.92
N ILE A 95 19.55 -8.76 0.76
CA ILE A 95 19.36 -10.00 -0.02
C ILE A 95 19.77 -9.79 -1.48
N ALA A 96 19.34 -8.69 -2.08
CA ALA A 96 19.61 -8.37 -3.47
C ALA A 96 21.13 -8.28 -3.76
N PHE A 97 21.91 -7.70 -2.84
CA PHE A 97 23.36 -7.53 -3.01
C PHE A 97 24.22 -8.69 -2.50
N THR A 98 23.75 -9.50 -1.54
CA THR A 98 24.58 -10.52 -0.88
C THR A 98 24.51 -11.92 -1.50
N SER A 99 23.61 -12.16 -2.46
CA SER A 99 23.40 -13.51 -3.02
C SER A 99 23.50 -13.54 -4.55
N PRO A 100 24.40 -14.39 -5.14
CA PRO A 100 24.59 -14.49 -6.60
C PRO A 100 23.41 -15.15 -7.34
N GLY A 101 22.34 -15.51 -6.62
CA GLY A 101 21.06 -16.00 -7.14
C GLY A 101 19.85 -15.35 -6.46
N SER A 102 19.99 -14.13 -5.95
CA SER A 102 19.03 -13.47 -5.03
C SER A 102 17.56 -13.55 -5.40
N VAL A 103 17.21 -13.34 -6.68
CA VAL A 103 15.85 -13.48 -7.24
C VAL A 103 15.69 -14.73 -8.13
N MET A 104 16.80 -15.30 -8.57
CA MET A 104 16.87 -16.38 -9.58
C MET A 104 16.94 -17.78 -8.95
N GLY A 105 17.26 -17.87 -7.67
CA GLY A 105 17.40 -19.12 -6.90
C GLY A 105 16.32 -19.31 -5.84
N LEU A 106 15.25 -18.50 -5.85
CA LEU A 106 14.11 -18.76 -4.96
C LEU A 106 13.34 -20.00 -5.43
N PRO A 107 12.79 -20.79 -4.50
CA PRO A 107 11.85 -21.85 -4.82
C PRO A 107 10.72 -21.35 -5.73
N ALA A 108 10.17 -22.21 -6.58
CA ALA A 108 9.13 -21.86 -7.57
C ALA A 108 7.86 -21.21 -6.98
N TRP A 109 7.61 -21.35 -5.68
CA TRP A 109 6.47 -20.70 -5.00
C TRP A 109 6.75 -19.25 -4.57
N CYS A 110 8.02 -18.82 -4.61
CA CYS A 110 8.48 -17.51 -4.19
C CYS A 110 9.15 -16.72 -5.34
N SER A 111 9.45 -17.39 -6.46
CA SER A 111 9.86 -16.75 -7.71
C SER A 111 8.64 -16.49 -8.60
N PRO A 112 8.52 -15.30 -9.22
CA PRO A 112 7.43 -15.04 -10.14
C PRO A 112 7.58 -15.92 -11.40
N GLU A 113 6.46 -16.36 -11.99
CA GLU A 113 6.43 -17.33 -13.10
C GLU A 113 7.33 -16.95 -14.28
N PHE A 114 7.52 -15.66 -14.55
CA PHE A 114 8.43 -15.21 -15.60
C PHE A 114 9.87 -15.66 -15.35
N ILE A 115 10.32 -15.73 -14.08
CA ILE A 115 11.65 -16.24 -13.69
C ILE A 115 11.77 -17.76 -13.83
N GLY A 116 10.69 -18.51 -13.54
CA GLY A 116 10.65 -19.96 -13.68
C GLY A 116 10.94 -20.45 -15.11
N SER A 117 10.55 -19.68 -16.13
CA SER A 117 10.84 -19.99 -17.54
C SER A 117 12.33 -20.01 -17.89
N TYR A 118 13.18 -19.25 -17.19
CA TYR A 118 14.62 -19.19 -17.46
C TYR A 118 15.37 -20.33 -16.77
N SER A 119 14.86 -20.80 -15.63
CA SER A 119 15.47 -21.89 -14.85
C SER A 119 15.24 -23.27 -15.46
N SER A 120 14.21 -23.43 -16.31
CA SER A 120 13.92 -24.72 -16.97
C SER A 120 14.75 -24.97 -18.24
N THR A 121 15.63 -24.03 -18.62
CA THR A 121 16.48 -24.10 -19.82
C THR A 121 17.97 -24.20 -19.52
N ALA A 122 18.39 -24.32 -18.27
CA ALA A 122 19.76 -24.73 -17.96
C ALA A 122 19.87 -26.27 -18.17
N PRO A 123 20.88 -26.77 -18.90
CA PRO A 123 21.12 -28.21 -19.07
C PRO A 123 21.44 -28.91 -17.76
#